data_AF-A0A6I0E2T1-F1
#
_entry.id   AF-A0A6I0E2T1-F1
#
_cell.length_a   1.000
_cell.length_b   1.000
_cell.length_c   1.000
_cell.angle_alpha   90.00
_cell.angle_beta   90.00
_cell.angle_gamma   90.00
#
_symmetry.space_group_name_H-M   'P 1'
#
loop_
_entity.id
_entity.type
_entity.pdbx_description
1 polymer ?
#
loop_
_entity_poly.entity_id
_entity_poly.type
_entity_poly.pdbx_seq_one_letter_code
_entity_poly.pdbx_strand_id
1 'polypeptide(L)'
;MVFFTISLPLAWRSIVSGLVMMFARGMSEFGAVVIIAYHPMIAPVLIFERFGTFGLKYAQPAAILFIGVCLSVFIVIRFLSRKGKQNA
;
A
#
# COMPACT_ATOMS: atom_id res chain seq x y z
N MET A 1 -25.72 13.45 17.86
CA MET A 1 -24.55 14.29 18.16
C MET A 1 -23.40 13.57 18.89
N VAL A 2 -23.59 12.39 19.50
CA VAL A 2 -22.51 11.68 20.22
C VAL A 2 -21.40 11.14 19.31
N PHE A 3 -21.74 10.65 18.11
CA PHE A 3 -20.78 10.02 17.21
C PHE A 3 -19.64 10.96 16.79
N PHE A 4 -19.96 12.17 16.31
CA PHE A 4 -18.96 13.13 15.85
C PHE A 4 -18.16 13.80 16.99
N THR A 5 -18.76 13.95 18.18
CA THR A 5 -18.14 14.65 19.32
C THR A 5 -17.32 13.73 20.22
N ILE A 6 -17.70 12.46 20.38
CA ILE A 6 -17.08 11.56 21.36
C ILE A 6 -16.43 10.37 20.66
N SER A 7 -17.20 9.63 19.85
CA SER A 7 -16.72 8.39 19.23
C SER A 7 -15.67 8.65 18.15
N LEU A 8 -15.86 9.68 17.32
CA LEU A 8 -14.96 10.02 16.21
C LEU A 8 -13.57 10.46 16.69
N PRO A 9 -13.41 11.42 17.62
CA PRO A 9 -12.08 11.79 18.11
C PRO A 9 -11.41 10.68 18.93
N LEU A 10 -12.18 9.88 19.68
CA LEU A 10 -11.64 8.76 20.46
C LEU A 10 -11.15 7.61 19.55
N ALA A 11 -11.88 7.32 18.47
CA ALA A 11 -11.51 6.27 17.51
C ALA A 11 -10.57 6.75 16.39
N TRP A 12 -10.28 8.06 16.29
CA TRP A 12 -9.51 8.65 15.19
C TRP A 12 -8.17 7.95 14.95
N ARG A 13 -7.43 7.62 16.01
CA ARG A 13 -6.16 6.89 15.92
C ARG A 13 -6.33 5.49 15.29
N SER A 14 -7.37 4.77 15.70
CA SER A 14 -7.69 3.44 15.17
C SER A 14 -8.17 3.52 13.71
N ILE A 15 -8.95 4.55 13.36
CA ILE A 15 -9.41 4.79 11.99
C ILE A 15 -8.23 5.10 11.07
N VAL A 16 -7.32 5.98 11.47
CA VAL A 16 -6.11 6.30 10.69
C VAL A 16 -5.23 5.06 10.51
N SER A 17 -5.06 4.24 11.55
CA SER A 17 -4.36 2.97 11.44
C SER A 17 -5.06 2.00 10.48
N GLY A 18 -6.40 1.95 10.51
CA GLY A 18 -7.21 1.14 9.59
C GLY A 18 -7.10 1.59 8.13
N LEU A 19 -7.17 2.90 7.88
CA LEU A 19 -7.01 3.49 6.54
C LEU A 19 -5.65 3.16 5.93
N VAL A 20 -4.59 3.26 6.74
CA VAL A 20 -3.24 2.87 6.35
C VAL A 20 -3.16 1.39 5.96
N MET A 21 -3.76 0.51 6.77
CA MET A 21 -3.77 -0.94 6.48
C MET A 21 -4.56 -1.25 5.21
N MET A 22 -5.69 -0.59 4.97
CA MET A 22 -6.47 -0.71 3.74
C MET A 22 -5.70 -0.20 2.52
N PHE A 23 -4.97 0.91 2.65
CA PHE A 23 -4.11 1.44 1.59
C PHE A 23 -3.00 0.44 1.22
N ALA A 24 -2.32 -0.13 2.22
CA ALA A 24 -1.34 -1.18 2.00
C ALA A 24 -1.94 -2.44 1.36
N ARG A 25 -3.16 -2.81 1.77
CA ARG A 25 -3.90 -3.95 1.21
C ARG A 25 -4.20 -3.73 -0.27
N GLY A 26 -4.69 -2.55 -0.65
CA GLY A 26 -4.99 -2.20 -2.05
C GLY A 26 -3.74 -2.16 -2.93
N MET A 27 -2.61 -1.62 -2.42
CA MET A 27 -1.33 -1.69 -3.15
C MET A 27 -0.88 -3.13 -3.44
N SER A 28 -1.34 -4.10 -2.64
CA SER A 28 -0.97 -5.52 -2.77
C SER A 28 -1.94 -6.32 -3.66
N GLU A 29 -3.03 -5.73 -4.15
CA GLU A 29 -4.04 -6.41 -4.98
C GLU A 29 -3.63 -6.47 -6.45
N PHE A 30 -2.58 -7.24 -6.74
CA PHE A 30 -2.13 -7.50 -8.11
C PHE A 30 -3.09 -8.45 -8.87
N GLY A 31 -3.48 -9.56 -8.25
CA GLY A 31 -4.21 -10.64 -8.92
C GLY A 31 -5.65 -10.28 -9.33
N ALA A 32 -6.36 -9.52 -8.51
CA ALA A 32 -7.72 -9.09 -8.87
C ALA A 32 -7.70 -8.06 -10.01
N VAL A 33 -6.74 -7.12 -9.98
CA VAL A 33 -6.63 -6.05 -10.98
C VAL A 33 -6.23 -6.60 -12.35
N VAL A 34 -5.30 -7.56 -12.43
CA VAL A 34 -4.89 -8.14 -13.71
C VAL A 34 -6.04 -8.92 -14.39
N ILE A 35 -6.95 -9.51 -13.61
CA ILE A 35 -8.09 -10.28 -14.16
C ILE A 35 -9.20 -9.34 -14.63
N ILE A 36 -9.53 -8.29 -13.86
CA ILE A 36 -10.69 -7.43 -14.12
C ILE A 36 -10.34 -6.24 -15.03
N ALA A 37 -9.17 -5.63 -14.84
CA ALA A 37 -8.80 -4.37 -15.46
C ALA A 37 -7.33 -4.40 -15.90
N TYR A 38 -7.06 -5.08 -17.01
CA TYR A 38 -5.70 -5.20 -17.58
C TYR A 38 -5.16 -3.87 -18.12
N HIS A 39 -6.02 -3.14 -18.82
CA HIS A 39 -5.73 -1.83 -19.41
C HIS A 39 -6.30 -0.71 -18.52
N PRO A 40 -5.79 -0.59 -17.30
CA PRO A 40 -4.80 0.43 -16.97
C PRO A 40 -3.62 -0.18 -16.20
N MET A 41 -2.41 0.02 -16.71
CA MET A 41 -1.21 -0.61 -16.15
C MET A 41 -0.80 0.06 -14.84
N ILE A 42 -1.17 -0.56 -13.72
CA ILE A 42 -0.60 -0.24 -12.40
C ILE A 42 0.82 -0.80 -12.30
N ALA A 43 1.65 -0.22 -11.42
CA ALA A 43 3.05 -0.61 -11.26
C ALA A 43 3.33 -2.14 -11.24
N PRO A 44 2.58 -2.99 -10.49
CA PRO A 44 2.81 -4.43 -10.52
C PRO A 44 2.35 -5.11 -11.83
N VAL A 45 1.32 -4.60 -12.51
CA VAL A 45 0.88 -5.06 -13.84
C VAL A 45 1.93 -4.74 -14.90
N LEU A 46 2.55 -3.55 -14.83
CA LEU A 46 3.64 -3.17 -15.73
C LEU A 46 4.90 -4.04 -15.55
N ILE A 47 5.22 -4.42 -14.31
CA ILE A 47 6.35 -5.32 -14.01
C ILE A 47 6.09 -6.72 -14.55
N PHE A 48 4.86 -7.21 -14.39
CA PHE A 48 4.44 -8.51 -14.91
C PHE A 48 4.48 -8.55 -16.44
N GLU A 49 3.96 -7.51 -17.09
CA GLU A 49 4.05 -7.34 -18.55
C GLU A 49 5.51 -7.32 -19.01
N ARG A 50 6.37 -6.50 -18.39
CA ARG A 50 7.82 -6.46 -18.73
C ARG A 50 8.50 -7.82 -18.59
N PHE A 51 8.09 -8.62 -17.60
CA PHE A 51 8.59 -9.97 -17.42
C PHE A 51 8.17 -10.88 -18.58
N GLY A 52 6.92 -10.79 -19.01
CA GLY A 52 6.38 -11.54 -20.15
C GLY A 52 6.97 -11.14 -21.50
N THR A 53 7.20 -9.85 -21.76
CA THR A 53 7.62 -9.36 -23.09
C THR A 53 9.15 -9.28 -23.28
N PHE A 54 9.93 -8.95 -22.24
CA PHE A 54 11.36 -8.65 -22.35
C PHE A 54 12.27 -9.59 -21.53
N GLY A 55 11.68 -10.56 -20.81
CA GLY A 55 12.40 -11.53 -20.00
C GLY A 55 12.95 -10.98 -18.66
N LEU A 56 13.50 -11.90 -17.85
CA LEU A 56 13.86 -11.66 -16.44
C LEU A 56 14.78 -10.43 -16.23
N LYS A 57 15.73 -10.21 -17.15
CA LYS A 57 16.72 -9.11 -17.03
C LYS A 57 16.10 -7.71 -17.08
N TYR A 58 14.98 -7.52 -17.80
CA TYR A 58 14.32 -6.22 -17.92
C TYR A 58 13.26 -5.97 -16.85
N ALA A 59 12.70 -7.02 -16.26
CA ALA A 59 11.72 -6.95 -15.17
C ALA A 59 12.38 -6.69 -13.80
N GLN A 60 13.56 -7.25 -13.58
CA GLN A 60 14.29 -7.16 -12.31
C GLN A 60 14.53 -5.72 -11.81
N PRO A 61 15.00 -4.75 -12.62
CA PRO A 61 15.21 -3.38 -12.13
C PRO A 61 13.90 -2.66 -11.76
N ALA A 62 12.82 -2.91 -12.51
CA ALA A 62 11.51 -2.33 -12.22
C ALA A 62 10.91 -2.93 -10.91
N ALA A 63 11.09 -4.23 -10.70
CA ALA A 63 10.68 -4.91 -9.47
C ALA A 63 11.44 -4.38 -8.24
N ILE A 64 12.76 -4.19 -8.34
CA ILE A 64 13.57 -3.65 -7.24
C ILE A 64 13.13 -2.24 -6.87
N LEU A 65 12.91 -1.36 -7.86
CA LEU A 65 12.41 0.00 -7.63
C LEU A 65 11.04 -0.02 -6.93
N PHE A 66 10.13 -0.86 -7.39
CA PHE A 66 8.80 -0.97 -6.80
C PHE A 66 8.84 -1.48 -5.35
N ILE A 67 9.62 -2.53 -5.09
CA ILE A 67 9.83 -3.05 -3.72
C ILE A 67 10.45 -1.97 -2.83
N GLY A 68 11.45 -1.23 -3.34
CA GLY A 68 12.07 -0.13 -2.62
C GLY A 68 11.07 0.95 -2.21
N VAL A 69 10.23 1.40 -3.15
CA VAL A 69 9.17 2.40 -2.88
C VAL A 69 8.17 1.87 -1.85
N CYS A 70 7.69 0.64 -2.02
CA CYS A 70 6.74 0.01 -1.10
C CYS A 70 7.31 -0.10 0.32
N LEU A 71 8.56 -0.55 0.46
CA LEU A 71 9.23 -0.64 1.75
C LEU A 71 9.44 0.74 2.39
N SER A 72 9.89 1.74 1.62
CA SER A 72 10.05 3.11 2.11
C SER A 72 8.74 3.68 2.63
N VAL A 73 7.65 3.55 1.88
CA VAL A 73 6.31 4.00 2.31
C VAL A 73 5.87 3.28 3.57
N PHE A 74 6.04 1.96 3.64
CA PHE A 74 5.64 1.16 4.80
C PHE A 74 6.45 1.51 6.06
N ILE A 75 7.75 1.76 5.90
CA ILE A 75 8.64 2.19 6.99
C ILE A 75 8.24 3.56 7.50
N VAL A 76 8.03 4.53 6.61
CA VAL A 76 7.60 5.90 6.97
C VAL A 76 6.31 5.83 7.77
N ILE A 77 5.29 5.15 7.23
CA ILE A 77 4.01 4.97 7.88
C ILE A 77 4.15 4.27 9.24
N ARG A 78 4.94 3.20 9.32
CA ARG A 78 5.16 2.46 10.56
C ARG A 78 5.89 3.30 11.60
N PHE A 79 6.79 4.18 11.18
CA PHE A 79 7.49 5.10 12.06
C PHE A 79 6.54 6.17 12.61
N LEU A 80 5.69 6.76 11.75
CA LEU A 80 4.64 7.69 12.19
C LEU A 80 3.62 7.03 13.14
N SER A 81 3.25 5.78 12.88
CA SER A 81 2.30 5.02 13.70
C SER A 81 2.89 4.63 15.07
N ARG A 82 4.19 4.29 15.15
CA ARG A 82 4.88 3.93 16.40
C ARG A 82 4.92 5.07 17.42
N LYS A 83 5.01 6.33 16.97
CA LYS A 83 5.05 7.51 17.86
C LYS A 83 3.74 7.69 18.67
N GLY A 84 2.65 7.05 18.27
CA GLY A 84 1.38 7.05 19.01
C GLY A 84 1.26 5.99 20.12
N LYS A 85 2.25 5.09 20.27
CA LYS A 85 2.18 3.92 21.17
C LYS A 85 3.04 4.03 22.44
N GLN A 86 3.69 5.17 22.68
CA GLN A 86 4.62 5.36 23.80
C GLN A 86 4.06 6.19 24.97
N ASN A 87 2.74 6.48 24.96
CA ASN A 87 2.03 7.10 26.07
C ASN A 87 0.84 6.20 26.45
N ALA A 88 1.15 5.04 27.03
CA ALA A 88 0.22 4.24 27.84
C ALA A 88 1.04 3.63 28.97
#